data_AF-A0AAJ5YRS5-F1
#
_entry.id   AF-A0AAJ5YRS5-F1
#
_cell.length_a   1.000
_cell.length_b   1.000
_cell.length_c   1.000
_cell.angle_alpha   90.00
_cell.angle_beta   90.00
_cell.angle_gamma   90.00
#
_symmetry.space_group_name_H-M   'P 1'
#
loop_
_entity.id
_entity.type
_entity.pdbx_description
1 polymer ?
#
loop_
_entity_poly.entity_id
_entity_poly.type
_entity_poly.pdbx_seq_one_letter_code
_entity_poly.pdbx_strand_id
1 'polypeptide(L)'
;MSLPPTLQALAIGSVSAANVLELYIDYLSLAIARLSLQDRDKLQDPEQNAFWVFSQALMKEQERWFDGPARSKSPDQVRGELSTLAVDVLGEAVRKAKKPSIVELDGQPLGQAVRSWTRVSEEGNSGSKIVPDLKYVTKIGRQNGIHVTPTALWNGVIEPAISSSFSKEDWQKFLEERVSKAKI
;
A
#
# COMPACT_ATOMS: atom_id res chain seq x y z
N MET A 1 20.19 15.95 -2.28
CA MET A 1 18.95 16.72 -2.10
C MET A 1 17.79 15.74 -2.05
N SER A 2 17.15 15.55 -0.90
CA SER A 2 15.91 14.76 -0.84
C SER A 2 14.77 15.63 -1.37
N LEU A 3 14.21 15.27 -2.51
CA LEU A 3 12.94 15.83 -2.96
C LEU A 3 11.91 15.69 -1.82
N PRO A 4 11.03 16.68 -1.60
CA PRO A 4 9.96 16.55 -0.63
C PRO A 4 9.16 15.27 -0.93
N PRO A 5 8.76 14.49 0.08
CA PRO A 5 8.02 13.25 -0.15
C PRO A 5 6.71 13.62 -0.86
N THR A 6 6.57 13.17 -2.11
CA THR A 6 5.34 13.37 -2.89
C THR A 6 4.31 12.29 -2.57
N LEU A 7 4.60 11.35 -1.68
CA LEU A 7 3.65 10.35 -1.21
C LEU A 7 2.81 10.97 -0.09
N GLN A 8 1.57 11.35 -0.39
CA GLN A 8 0.60 11.64 0.67
C GLN A 8 0.31 10.33 1.40
N ALA A 9 0.28 10.37 2.75
CA ALA A 9 -0.09 9.20 3.54
C ALA A 9 -1.45 8.69 3.05
N LEU A 10 -1.51 7.42 2.64
CA LEU A 10 -2.73 6.78 2.18
C LEU A 10 -3.59 6.50 3.41
N ALA A 11 -4.41 7.48 3.78
CA ALA A 11 -5.33 7.37 4.90
C ALA A 11 -6.62 6.67 4.46
N ILE A 12 -7.17 5.81 5.33
CA ILE A 12 -8.59 5.43 5.28
C ILE A 12 -9.33 6.41 6.20
N GLY A 13 -10.41 7.00 5.68
CA GLY A 13 -11.21 7.97 6.42
C GLY A 13 -10.69 9.41 6.35
N SER A 14 -11.43 10.34 6.97
CA SER A 14 -11.20 11.79 6.82
C SER A 14 -9.79 12.22 7.22
N VAL A 15 -9.18 13.12 6.46
CA VAL A 15 -7.93 13.81 6.84
C VAL A 15 -8.09 14.70 8.08
N SER A 16 -9.33 15.05 8.43
CA SER A 16 -9.67 15.75 9.68
C SER A 16 -10.08 14.79 10.79
N ALA A 17 -9.91 13.48 10.61
CA ALA A 17 -10.26 12.52 11.64
C ALA A 17 -9.48 12.83 12.93
N ALA A 18 -10.23 12.87 14.02
CA ALA A 18 -9.70 13.04 15.37
C ALA A 18 -8.66 11.96 15.74
N ASN A 19 -8.76 10.79 15.11
CA ASN A 19 -7.88 9.66 15.34
C ASN A 19 -7.35 9.10 14.03
N VAL A 20 -6.08 8.67 14.02
CA VAL A 20 -5.40 8.13 12.84
C VAL A 20 -4.78 6.78 13.17
N LEU A 21 -5.02 5.79 12.30
CA LEU A 21 -4.35 4.50 12.28
C LEU A 21 -3.43 4.45 11.06
N GLU A 22 -2.15 4.15 11.26
CA GLU A 22 -1.15 4.09 10.18
C GLU A 22 -0.83 2.64 9.81
N LEU A 23 -0.89 2.33 8.51
CA LEU A 23 -0.56 1.00 7.96
C LEU A 23 0.45 1.14 6.80
N TYR A 24 1.47 0.28 6.81
CA TYR A 24 2.46 0.19 5.72
C TYR A 24 2.60 -1.28 5.32
N ILE A 25 2.38 -1.59 4.03
CA ILE A 25 2.20 -2.97 3.58
C ILE A 25 3.39 -3.47 2.75
N ASP A 26 3.58 -2.98 1.52
CA ASP A 26 4.56 -3.56 0.59
C ASP A 26 5.09 -2.57 -0.46
N TYR A 27 6.29 -2.86 -0.98
CA TYR A 27 6.99 -2.10 -2.02
C TYR A 27 6.17 -1.86 -3.29
N LEU A 28 5.46 -2.86 -3.82
CA LEU A 28 4.68 -2.67 -5.03
C LEU A 28 3.38 -1.91 -4.73
N SER A 29 2.83 -2.07 -3.53
CA SER A 29 1.68 -1.28 -3.10
C SER A 29 2.00 0.23 -3.15
N LEU A 30 3.23 0.63 -2.81
CA LEU A 30 3.68 2.03 -2.99
C LEU A 30 3.69 2.48 -4.46
N ALA A 31 4.08 1.61 -5.39
CA ALA A 31 4.02 1.92 -6.82
C ALA A 31 2.56 2.06 -7.31
N ILE A 32 1.64 1.22 -6.80
CA ILE A 32 0.21 1.36 -7.09
C ILE A 32 -0.38 2.62 -6.47
N ALA A 33 0.10 3.04 -5.30
CA ALA A 33 -0.29 4.32 -4.70
C ALA A 33 0.02 5.50 -5.64
N ARG A 34 1.15 5.44 -6.36
CA ARG A 34 1.52 6.44 -7.38
C ARG A 34 0.62 6.46 -8.60
N LEU A 35 -0.06 5.36 -8.87
CA LEU A 35 -1.02 5.25 -9.96
C LEU A 35 -2.46 5.46 -9.50
N SER A 36 -2.72 5.61 -8.21
CA SER A 36 -4.08 5.81 -7.69
C SER A 36 -4.59 7.19 -8.10
N LEU A 37 -5.91 7.34 -8.26
CA LEU A 37 -6.51 8.66 -8.45
C LEU A 37 -6.09 9.61 -7.33
N GLN A 38 -5.67 10.83 -7.67
CA GLN A 38 -5.19 11.81 -6.68
C GLN A 38 -6.33 12.62 -6.03
N ASP A 39 -7.57 12.22 -6.31
CA ASP A 39 -8.79 12.75 -5.68
C ASP A 39 -8.86 12.30 -4.22
N ARG A 40 -8.80 13.28 -3.31
CA ARG A 40 -8.77 13.04 -1.86
C ARG A 40 -9.98 12.30 -1.34
N ASP A 41 -11.17 12.54 -1.88
CA ASP A 41 -12.38 11.90 -1.38
C ASP A 41 -12.41 10.42 -1.78
N LYS A 42 -11.89 10.12 -2.97
CA LYS A 42 -11.75 8.73 -3.45
C LYS A 42 -10.67 7.97 -2.71
N LEU A 43 -9.58 8.63 -2.31
CA LEU A 43 -8.50 7.98 -1.57
C LEU A 43 -8.93 7.52 -0.17
N GLN A 44 -9.95 8.15 0.43
CA GLN A 44 -10.49 7.76 1.74
C GLN A 44 -11.35 6.49 1.69
N ASP A 45 -11.92 6.19 0.52
CA ASP A 45 -12.73 5.00 0.29
C ASP A 45 -11.81 3.83 -0.16
N PRO A 46 -11.68 2.75 0.64
CA PRO A 46 -10.82 1.63 0.31
C PRO A 46 -11.23 0.88 -0.97
N GLU A 47 -12.47 1.01 -1.44
CA GLU A 47 -12.90 0.45 -2.74
C GLU A 47 -12.53 1.31 -3.94
N GLN A 48 -12.27 2.61 -3.73
CA GLN A 48 -11.93 3.58 -4.78
C GLN A 48 -10.44 3.95 -4.79
N ASN A 49 -9.68 3.45 -3.82
CA ASN A 49 -8.26 3.66 -3.70
C ASN A 49 -7.50 2.41 -4.19
N ALA A 50 -6.79 2.53 -5.32
CA ALA A 50 -6.09 1.40 -5.92
C ALA A 50 -5.03 0.78 -4.99
N PHE A 51 -4.41 1.55 -4.10
CA PHE A 51 -3.51 1.00 -3.08
C PHE A 51 -4.20 -0.03 -2.19
N TRP A 52 -5.39 0.27 -1.68
CA TRP A 52 -6.12 -0.62 -0.78
C TRP A 52 -6.64 -1.86 -1.50
N VAL A 53 -7.20 -1.67 -2.70
CA VAL A 53 -7.68 -2.77 -3.54
C VAL A 53 -6.53 -3.73 -3.89
N PHE A 54 -5.39 -3.20 -4.31
CA PHE A 54 -4.21 -4.01 -4.64
C PHE A 54 -3.61 -4.69 -3.40
N SER A 55 -3.46 -3.96 -2.28
CA SER A 55 -2.87 -4.51 -1.06
C SER A 55 -3.68 -5.69 -0.50
N GLN A 56 -5.01 -5.61 -0.53
CA GLN A 56 -5.88 -6.72 -0.12
C GLN A 56 -5.70 -7.94 -1.04
N ALA A 57 -5.62 -7.73 -2.36
CA ALA A 57 -5.38 -8.81 -3.31
C ALA A 57 -4.00 -9.45 -3.11
N LEU A 58 -2.96 -8.64 -2.88
CA LEU A 58 -1.61 -9.11 -2.58
C LEU A 58 -1.59 -9.96 -1.31
N MET A 59 -2.18 -9.48 -0.21
CA MET A 59 -2.25 -10.24 1.04
C MET A 59 -3.04 -11.54 0.90
N LYS A 60 -4.09 -11.55 0.08
CA LYS A 60 -4.86 -12.77 -0.20
C LYS A 60 -4.05 -13.82 -0.96
N GLU A 61 -3.09 -13.39 -1.78
CA GLU A 61 -2.27 -14.26 -2.61
C GLU A 61 -0.83 -14.44 -2.11
N GLN A 62 -0.48 -13.88 -0.94
CA GLN A 62 0.89 -13.75 -0.44
C GLN A 62 1.68 -15.07 -0.39
N GLU A 63 1.01 -16.20 -0.18
CA GLU A 63 1.64 -17.52 -0.12
C GLU A 63 2.39 -17.88 -1.41
N ARG A 64 2.00 -17.30 -2.55
CA ARG A 64 2.69 -17.45 -3.85
C ARG A 64 4.11 -16.90 -3.86
N TRP A 65 4.42 -16.02 -2.91
CA TRP A 65 5.72 -15.33 -2.78
C TRP A 65 6.40 -15.59 -1.43
N PHE A 66 5.91 -16.56 -0.65
CA PHE A 66 6.66 -17.07 0.50
C PHE A 66 7.97 -17.75 0.06
N ASP A 67 8.90 -17.93 0.99
CA ASP A 67 10.26 -18.41 0.74
C ASP A 67 10.31 -19.65 -0.15
N GLY A 68 9.45 -20.64 0.13
CA GLY A 68 9.39 -21.89 -0.62
C GLY A 68 9.08 -21.66 -2.11
N PRO A 69 7.90 -21.11 -2.46
CA PRO A 69 7.54 -20.80 -3.84
C PRO A 69 8.44 -19.76 -4.53
N ALA A 70 9.03 -18.82 -3.78
CA ALA A 70 9.89 -17.77 -4.34
C ALA A 70 11.34 -18.19 -4.56
N ARG A 71 11.81 -19.30 -3.95
CA ARG A 71 13.23 -19.69 -3.88
C ARG A 71 14.00 -19.71 -5.20
N SER A 72 13.33 -20.02 -6.31
CA SER A 72 13.94 -20.15 -7.64
C SER A 72 13.56 -19.00 -8.59
N LYS A 73 12.84 -18.00 -8.10
CA LYS A 73 12.39 -16.86 -8.90
C LYS A 73 13.44 -15.75 -8.86
N SER A 74 13.73 -15.18 -10.03
CA SER A 74 14.49 -13.95 -10.09
C SER A 74 13.64 -12.76 -9.62
N PRO A 75 14.26 -11.65 -9.19
CA PRO A 75 13.53 -10.43 -8.85
C PRO A 75 12.63 -9.91 -9.98
N ASP A 76 13.04 -10.08 -11.24
CA ASP A 76 12.23 -9.69 -12.40
C ASP A 76 11.02 -10.60 -12.61
N GLN A 77 11.16 -11.90 -12.36
CA GLN A 77 10.03 -12.83 -12.40
C GLN A 77 8.99 -12.45 -11.35
N VAL A 78 9.42 -12.16 -10.11
CA VAL A 78 8.51 -11.71 -9.04
C VAL A 78 7.83 -10.39 -9.41
N ARG A 79 8.58 -9.39 -9.91
CA ARG A 79 7.99 -8.13 -10.40
C ARG A 79 6.98 -8.35 -11.53
N GLY A 80 7.26 -9.28 -12.44
CA GLY A 80 6.36 -9.66 -13.52
C GLY A 80 5.05 -10.23 -12.98
N GLU A 81 5.12 -11.22 -12.09
CA GLU A 81 3.95 -11.84 -11.45
C GLU A 81 3.09 -10.81 -10.70
N LEU A 82 3.72 -9.93 -9.94
CA LEU A 82 3.00 -8.90 -9.20
C LEU A 82 2.38 -7.84 -10.14
N SER A 83 3.06 -7.50 -11.25
CA SER A 83 2.48 -6.64 -12.28
C SER A 83 1.27 -7.28 -12.95
N THR A 84 1.27 -8.60 -13.13
CA THR A 84 0.11 -9.35 -13.62
C THR A 84 -1.05 -9.26 -12.63
N LEU A 85 -0.80 -9.49 -11.34
CA LEU A 85 -1.82 -9.32 -10.29
C LEU A 85 -2.44 -7.91 -10.33
N ALA A 86 -1.62 -6.87 -10.50
CA ALA A 86 -2.11 -5.50 -10.59
C ALA A 86 -3.04 -5.29 -11.80
N VAL A 87 -2.69 -5.85 -12.96
CA VAL A 87 -3.53 -5.79 -14.18
C VAL A 87 -4.85 -6.54 -13.97
N ASP A 88 -4.81 -7.72 -13.36
CA ASP A 88 -6.00 -8.53 -13.12
C ASP A 88 -6.98 -7.80 -12.18
N VAL A 89 -6.46 -7.21 -11.11
CA VAL A 89 -7.28 -6.61 -10.04
C VAL A 89 -7.74 -5.18 -10.39
N LEU A 90 -6.87 -4.36 -10.95
CA LEU A 90 -7.16 -2.94 -11.20
C LEU A 90 -7.60 -2.66 -12.65
N GLY A 91 -7.39 -3.62 -13.56
CA GLY A 91 -7.80 -3.55 -14.96
C GLY A 91 -8.98 -4.49 -15.25
N GLU A 92 -8.72 -5.79 -15.33
CA GLU A 92 -9.72 -6.76 -15.80
C GLU A 92 -10.92 -6.89 -14.88
N ALA A 93 -10.71 -6.98 -13.56
CA ALA A 93 -11.80 -7.08 -12.59
C ALA A 93 -12.67 -5.82 -12.58
N VAL A 94 -12.05 -4.63 -12.62
CA VAL A 94 -12.74 -3.33 -12.70
C VAL A 94 -13.59 -3.25 -13.97
N ARG A 95 -13.02 -3.62 -15.12
CA ARG A 95 -13.71 -3.66 -16.42
C ARG A 95 -14.89 -4.64 -16.42
N LYS A 96 -14.68 -5.86 -15.90
CA LYS A 96 -15.74 -6.89 -15.80
C LYS A 96 -16.88 -6.44 -14.90
N ALA A 97 -16.57 -5.75 -13.80
CA ALA A 97 -17.54 -5.20 -12.87
C ALA A 97 -18.22 -3.91 -13.39
N LYS A 98 -17.80 -3.39 -14.56
CA LYS A 98 -18.25 -2.09 -15.11
C LYS A 98 -18.06 -0.93 -14.13
N LYS A 99 -17.04 -1.01 -13.27
CA LYS A 99 -16.66 0.07 -12.35
C LYS A 99 -15.78 1.10 -13.09
N PRO A 100 -15.80 2.38 -12.70
CA PRO A 100 -14.87 3.37 -13.24
C PRO A 100 -13.41 2.99 -12.90
N SER A 101 -12.46 3.48 -13.71
CA SER A 101 -11.03 3.33 -13.40
C SER A 101 -10.72 4.02 -12.07
N ILE A 102 -9.92 3.34 -11.24
CA ILE A 102 -9.38 3.86 -9.97
C ILE A 102 -7.89 4.17 -10.07
N VAL A 103 -7.35 4.13 -11.29
CA VAL A 103 -5.95 4.44 -11.61
C VAL A 103 -5.83 5.54 -12.68
N GLU A 104 -4.80 6.37 -12.55
CA GLU A 104 -4.34 7.36 -13.52
C GLU A 104 -3.16 6.78 -14.31
N LEU A 105 -3.30 6.73 -15.63
CA LEU A 105 -2.37 6.00 -16.50
C LEU A 105 -1.65 6.86 -17.54
N ASP A 106 -2.00 8.14 -17.69
CA ASP A 106 -1.40 9.06 -18.66
C ASP A 106 -1.29 8.49 -20.10
N GLY A 107 -2.31 7.74 -20.53
CA GLY A 107 -2.37 7.10 -21.84
C GLY A 107 -1.52 5.82 -21.99
N GLN A 108 -0.85 5.36 -20.93
CA GLN A 108 -0.09 4.12 -20.92
C GLN A 108 -0.97 2.92 -20.55
N PRO A 109 -0.69 1.70 -21.05
CA PRO A 109 -1.28 0.48 -20.52
C PRO A 109 -0.90 0.29 -19.04
N LEU A 110 -1.85 -0.16 -18.20
CA LEU A 110 -1.64 -0.36 -16.76
C LEU A 110 -0.37 -1.18 -16.45
N GLY A 111 -0.17 -2.31 -17.13
CA GLY A 111 1.03 -3.12 -16.92
C GLY A 111 2.33 -2.37 -17.24
N GLN A 112 2.33 -1.49 -18.25
CA GLN A 112 3.48 -0.63 -18.55
C GLN A 112 3.67 0.43 -17.46
N ALA A 113 2.58 1.06 -17.01
CA ALA A 113 2.62 2.06 -15.95
C ALA A 113 3.22 1.49 -14.66
N VAL A 114 2.74 0.31 -14.21
CA VAL A 114 3.27 -0.41 -13.04
C VAL A 114 4.75 -0.72 -13.21
N ARG A 115 5.13 -1.32 -14.35
CA ARG A 115 6.54 -1.62 -14.64
C ARG A 115 7.42 -0.38 -14.67
N SER A 116 6.91 0.76 -15.14
CA SER A 116 7.69 2.01 -15.20
C SER A 116 8.13 2.50 -13.81
N TRP A 117 7.37 2.18 -12.76
CA TRP A 117 7.69 2.51 -11.38
C TRP A 117 8.68 1.54 -10.74
N THR A 118 8.60 0.26 -11.11
CA THR A 118 9.38 -0.80 -10.45
C THR A 118 10.59 -1.29 -11.23
N ARG A 119 10.72 -0.93 -12.52
CA ARG A 119 11.87 -1.27 -13.36
C ARG A 119 13.13 -0.65 -12.77
N VAL A 120 14.16 -1.47 -12.64
CA VAL A 120 15.51 -1.05 -12.27
C VAL A 120 16.24 -0.63 -13.55
N SER A 121 16.98 0.48 -13.51
CA SER A 121 17.80 0.91 -14.65
C SER A 121 18.85 -0.14 -15.00
N GLU A 122 19.13 -0.29 -16.29
CA GLU A 122 20.25 -1.13 -16.77
C GLU A 122 21.61 -0.50 -16.41
N GLU A 123 21.65 0.82 -16.22
CA GLU A 123 22.84 1.57 -15.86
C GLU A 123 22.95 1.77 -14.33
N GLY A 124 24.00 1.20 -13.74
CA GLY A 124 24.54 1.59 -12.42
C GLY A 124 23.65 1.36 -11.20
N ASN A 125 23.80 2.21 -10.17
CA ASN A 125 23.14 2.15 -8.85
C ASN A 125 21.91 3.06 -8.77
N SER A 126 21.22 3.31 -9.88
CA SER A 126 20.12 4.29 -9.91
C SER A 126 18.81 3.74 -9.33
N GLY A 127 18.69 2.41 -9.19
CA GLY A 127 17.51 1.76 -8.62
C GLY A 127 16.26 1.91 -9.50
N SER A 128 15.08 1.83 -8.88
CA SER A 128 13.78 2.06 -9.52
C SER A 128 13.16 3.39 -9.08
N LYS A 129 12.19 3.90 -9.84
CA LYS A 129 11.51 5.19 -9.53
C LYS A 129 10.80 5.20 -8.18
N ILE A 130 10.42 4.04 -7.65
CA ILE A 130 9.72 3.93 -6.36
C ILE A 130 10.68 3.90 -5.15
N VAL A 131 12.00 3.72 -5.36
CA VAL A 131 12.99 3.69 -4.27
C VAL A 131 12.95 4.90 -3.33
N PRO A 132 12.78 6.15 -3.80
CA PRO A 132 12.65 7.31 -2.90
C PRO A 132 11.49 7.17 -1.90
N ASP A 133 10.35 6.63 -2.32
CA ASP A 133 9.19 6.44 -1.45
C ASP A 133 9.41 5.29 -0.47
N LEU A 134 10.00 4.18 -0.95
CA LEU A 134 10.40 3.09 -0.08
C LEU A 134 11.36 3.58 1.03
N LYS A 135 12.33 4.43 0.67
CA LYS A 135 13.25 5.05 1.65
C LYS A 135 12.51 5.94 2.63
N TYR A 136 11.49 6.68 2.18
CA TYR A 136 10.70 7.54 3.03
C TYR A 136 9.88 6.74 4.06
N VAL A 137 9.12 5.72 3.64
CA VAL A 137 8.35 4.89 4.59
C VAL A 137 9.27 4.12 5.54
N THR A 138 10.42 3.65 5.06
CA THR A 138 11.44 3.02 5.91
C THR A 138 11.98 4.00 6.96
N LYS A 139 12.18 5.28 6.58
CA LYS A 139 12.63 6.32 7.50
C LYS A 139 11.58 6.61 8.58
N ILE A 140 10.29 6.64 8.24
CA ILE A 140 9.20 6.80 9.21
C ILE A 140 9.22 5.64 10.22
N GLY A 141 9.25 4.39 9.75
CA GLY A 141 9.31 3.22 10.64
C GLY A 141 10.51 3.25 11.58
N ARG A 142 11.69 3.61 11.07
CA ARG A 142 12.91 3.77 11.89
C ARG A 142 12.81 4.91 12.90
N GLN A 143 12.25 6.06 12.50
CA GLN A 143 12.07 7.21 13.39
C GLN A 143 11.15 6.86 14.57
N ASN A 144 10.13 6.04 14.33
CA ASN A 144 9.19 5.58 15.35
C ASN A 144 9.67 4.32 16.11
N GLY A 145 10.90 3.84 15.88
CA GLY A 145 11.47 2.69 16.59
C GLY A 145 10.79 1.35 16.27
N ILE A 146 10.14 1.22 15.11
CA ILE A 146 9.43 0.01 14.72
C ILE A 146 10.43 -1.12 14.40
N HIS A 147 10.27 -2.26 15.07
CA HIS A 147 11.16 -3.41 14.94
C HIS A 147 10.46 -4.69 14.45
N VAL A 148 9.21 -4.91 14.83
CA VAL A 148 8.44 -6.13 14.51
C VAL A 148 7.31 -5.79 13.54
N THR A 149 6.97 -6.72 12.64
CA THR A 149 5.87 -6.57 11.69
C THR A 149 4.83 -7.68 11.92
N PRO A 150 3.53 -7.35 12.05
CA PRO A 150 2.96 -6.00 12.07
C PRO A 150 3.23 -5.26 13.40
N THR A 151 3.32 -3.94 13.34
CA THR A 151 3.19 -3.02 14.48
C THR A 151 2.15 -1.97 14.11
N ALA A 152 1.17 -1.72 14.97
CA ALA A 152 0.16 -0.69 14.76
C ALA A 152 0.40 0.51 15.67
N LEU A 153 0.09 1.71 15.17
CA LEU A 153 0.13 2.95 15.94
C LEU A 153 -1.27 3.54 16.00
N TRP A 154 -1.74 3.89 17.19
CA TRP A 154 -2.96 4.66 17.40
C TRP A 154 -2.59 6.09 17.78
N ASN A 155 -2.98 7.06 16.96
CA ASN A 155 -2.63 8.48 17.14
C ASN A 155 -1.11 8.72 17.28
N GLY A 156 -0.32 8.00 16.49
CA GLY A 156 1.15 8.10 16.49
C GLY A 156 1.84 7.41 17.67
N VAL A 157 1.11 6.73 18.55
CA VAL A 157 1.67 5.94 19.66
C VAL A 157 1.52 4.45 19.36
N ILE A 158 2.58 3.68 19.56
CA ILE A 158 2.56 2.22 19.38
C ILE A 158 1.46 1.61 20.28
N GLU A 159 0.57 0.82 19.69
CA GLU A 159 -0.49 0.10 20.39
C GLU A 159 -0.13 -1.39 20.49
N PRO A 160 0.44 -1.83 21.62
CA PRO A 160 0.98 -3.18 21.77
C PRO A 160 -0.10 -4.27 21.82
N ALA A 161 -1.37 -3.91 22.03
CA ALA A 161 -2.47 -4.90 22.03
C ALA A 161 -2.76 -5.45 20.62
N ILE A 162 -2.41 -4.71 19.57
CA ILE A 162 -2.68 -5.11 18.18
C ILE A 162 -1.56 -6.01 17.69
N SER A 163 -1.93 -7.13 17.07
CA SER A 163 -1.00 -8.13 16.53
C SER A 163 -1.50 -8.71 15.19
N SER A 164 -0.72 -9.60 14.57
CA SER A 164 -1.13 -10.26 13.32
C SER A 164 -2.38 -11.15 13.46
N SER A 165 -2.73 -11.58 14.66
CA SER A 165 -3.93 -12.38 14.93
C SER A 165 -5.17 -11.55 15.27
N PHE A 166 -5.09 -10.22 15.20
CA PHE A 166 -6.21 -9.34 15.54
C PHE A 166 -7.36 -9.56 14.55
N SER A 167 -8.47 -10.11 15.04
CA SER A 167 -9.62 -10.43 14.22
C SER A 167 -10.41 -9.18 13.82
N LYS A 168 -11.36 -9.34 12.90
CA LYS A 168 -12.29 -8.27 12.55
C LYS A 168 -13.07 -7.79 13.78
N GLU A 169 -13.51 -8.72 14.62
CA GLU A 169 -14.27 -8.45 15.83
C GLU A 169 -13.42 -7.69 16.87
N ASP A 170 -12.13 -8.05 16.99
CA ASP A 170 -11.18 -7.31 17.85
C ASP A 170 -11.00 -5.87 17.36
N TRP A 171 -10.84 -5.67 16.05
CA TRP A 171 -10.75 -4.33 15.44
C TRP A 171 -12.01 -3.50 15.69
N GLN A 172 -13.19 -4.09 15.50
CA GLN A 172 -14.47 -3.40 15.75
C GLN A 172 -14.56 -2.94 17.19
N LYS A 173 -14.30 -3.85 18.14
CA LYS A 173 -14.31 -3.54 19.56
C LYS A 173 -13.30 -2.44 19.91
N PHE A 174 -12.07 -2.54 19.41
CA PHE A 174 -11.03 -1.54 19.64
C PHE A 174 -11.46 -0.15 19.16
N LEU A 175 -11.98 -0.05 17.94
CA LEU A 175 -12.41 1.22 17.35
C LEU A 175 -13.65 1.78 18.05
N GLU A 176 -14.67 0.96 18.34
CA GLU A 176 -15.86 1.37 19.07
C GLU A 176 -15.52 1.96 20.44
N GLU A 177 -14.61 1.33 21.18
CA GLU A 177 -14.19 1.81 22.50
C GLU A 177 -13.38 3.10 22.45
N ARG A 178 -12.56 3.30 21.42
CA ARG A 178 -11.57 4.40 21.36
C ARG A 178 -12.07 5.62 20.59
N VAL A 179 -12.83 5.42 19.52
CA VAL A 179 -13.37 6.52 18.71
C VAL A 179 -14.53 7.21 19.43
N SER A 180 -15.42 6.45 20.08
CA SER A 180 -16.58 7.01 20.79
C SER A 180 -16.22 7.82 22.05
N LYS A 181 -15.07 7.54 22.66
CA LYS A 181 -14.60 8.20 23.89
C LYS A 181 -13.69 9.40 23.63
N ALA A 182 -13.28 9.63 22.38
CA ALA A 182 -12.48 10.79 22.01
C ALA A 182 -13.38 12.04 21.99
N LYS A 183 -13.61 12.64 23.16
CA LYS A 183 -14.04 14.04 23.25
C LYS A 183 -12.81 14.90 22.99
N ILE A 184 -12.60 15.30 21.74
CA ILE A 184 -11.71 16.42 21.41
C ILE A 184 -12.51 17.71 21.53
#